data_AF-A0A7V9ZS15-F1
#
_entry.id   AF-A0A7V9ZS15-F1
#
_cell.length_a   1.000
_cell.length_b   1.000
_cell.length_c   1.000
_cell.angle_alpha   90.00
_cell.angle_beta   90.00
_cell.angle_gamma   90.00
#
_symmetry.space_group_name_H-M   'P 1'
#
loop_
_entity.id
_entity.type
_entity.pdbx_description
1 polymer ?
#
loop_
_entity_poly.entity_id
_entity_poly.type
_entity_poly.pdbx_seq_one_letter_code
_entity_poly.pdbx_strand_id
1 'polypeptide(L)'
;KPSAEIKAGQELTLDFQAFDAKINKPATDLQNYLGELAHFVLISEDLKDFVHAHPMSKGENKESDKMDEHNSDGHKHSTTEGETAKPSASEVSAHTSFPRSGLYKIWAQFQRGGKVITVPFVVNIKEADKNMSENKTMDPGDAIKVTVSGKGYEPASINVKKGQPVKLAFTRTDANNCGGEVVFAKQNITRKLPVGETVTVEFTPTEAGEIGFACGMNMMRGKVVVSEN
;
A
#
# COMPACT_ATOMS: atom_id res chain seq x y z
N LYS A 1 16.65 -15.98 -0.73
CA LYS A 1 16.80 -15.84 0.73
C LYS A 1 16.86 -14.34 1.04
N PRO A 2 16.17 -13.83 2.08
CA PRO A 2 16.27 -12.43 2.46
C PRO A 2 17.73 -12.02 2.69
N SER A 3 18.11 -10.81 2.26
CA SER A 3 19.44 -10.23 2.48
C SER A 3 19.66 -9.77 3.92
N ALA A 4 18.57 -9.55 4.67
CA ALA A 4 18.56 -9.15 6.07
C ALA A 4 17.49 -9.94 6.86
N GLU A 5 17.58 -9.90 8.18
CA GLU A 5 16.50 -10.40 9.04
C GLU A 5 15.25 -9.55 8.87
N ILE A 6 14.09 -10.21 8.81
CA ILE A 6 12.79 -9.55 8.69
C ILE A 6 12.07 -9.66 10.03
N LYS A 7 11.57 -8.54 10.54
CA LYS A 7 10.85 -8.46 11.81
C LYS A 7 9.37 -8.15 11.57
N ALA A 8 8.52 -8.66 12.47
CA ALA A 8 7.10 -8.36 12.44
C ALA A 8 6.82 -6.87 12.67
N GLY A 9 5.71 -6.37 12.12
CA GLY A 9 5.25 -4.98 12.27
C GLY A 9 5.99 -3.94 11.42
N GLN A 10 7.09 -4.30 10.76
CA GLN A 10 7.84 -3.39 9.89
C GLN A 10 7.31 -3.46 8.46
N GLU A 11 7.09 -2.29 7.85
CA GLU A 11 6.96 -2.21 6.39
C GLU A 11 8.31 -2.49 5.74
N LEU A 12 8.28 -3.28 4.67
CA LEU A 12 9.47 -3.59 3.87
C LEU A 12 9.13 -3.70 2.39
N THR A 13 10.17 -3.58 1.59
CA THR A 13 10.14 -3.92 0.17
C THR A 13 10.76 -5.30 0.02
N LEU A 14 10.02 -6.23 -0.58
CA LEU A 14 10.54 -7.50 -1.04
C LEU A 14 11.07 -7.33 -2.47
N ASP A 15 12.40 -7.30 -2.62
CA ASP A 15 13.06 -7.27 -3.91
C ASP A 15 13.40 -8.69 -4.38
N PHE A 16 12.98 -9.03 -5.60
CA PHE A 16 13.26 -10.31 -6.23
C PHE A 16 13.93 -10.12 -7.57
N GLN A 17 14.94 -10.95 -7.83
CA GLN A 17 15.49 -11.13 -9.15
C GLN A 17 15.07 -12.52 -9.67
N ALA A 18 14.36 -12.55 -10.78
CA ALA A 18 13.91 -13.76 -11.44
C ALA A 18 15.00 -14.29 -12.38
N PHE A 19 15.25 -15.60 -12.33
CA PHE A 19 16.21 -16.29 -13.18
C PHE A 19 15.54 -17.42 -13.96
N ASP A 20 15.96 -17.60 -15.21
CA ASP A 20 15.70 -18.82 -15.97
C ASP A 20 16.53 -19.97 -15.39
N ALA A 21 15.86 -20.95 -14.79
CA ALA A 21 16.50 -22.08 -14.13
C ALA A 21 17.32 -22.97 -15.07
N LYS A 22 17.06 -22.98 -16.39
CA LYS A 22 17.78 -23.83 -17.35
C LYS A 22 19.12 -23.22 -17.74
N ILE A 23 19.14 -21.90 -17.99
CA ILE A 23 20.32 -21.20 -18.50
C ILE A 23 21.03 -20.38 -17.42
N ASN A 24 20.46 -20.31 -16.21
CA ASN A 24 20.97 -19.56 -15.06
C ASN A 24 21.25 -18.08 -15.40
N LYS A 25 20.34 -17.45 -16.16
CA LYS A 25 20.40 -16.03 -16.54
C LYS A 25 19.15 -15.31 -16.05
N PRO A 26 19.22 -13.98 -15.83
CA PRO A 26 18.02 -13.20 -15.49
C PRO A 26 16.90 -13.42 -16.52
N ALA A 27 15.67 -13.60 -16.05
CA ALA A 27 14.50 -13.72 -16.90
C ALA A 27 14.11 -12.33 -17.40
N THR A 28 14.46 -12.02 -18.65
CA THR A 28 14.26 -10.70 -19.27
C THR A 28 13.03 -10.61 -20.17
N ASP A 29 12.16 -11.62 -20.11
CA ASP A 29 10.99 -11.85 -20.98
C ASP A 29 9.73 -12.18 -20.15
N LEU A 30 9.65 -11.65 -18.93
CA LEU A 30 8.44 -11.67 -18.11
C LEU A 30 7.34 -10.84 -18.77
N GLN A 31 6.11 -11.29 -18.60
CA GLN A 31 4.91 -10.67 -19.14
C GLN A 31 4.02 -10.21 -18.00
N ASN A 32 3.25 -9.14 -18.23
CA ASN A 32 2.21 -8.75 -17.29
C ASN A 32 1.17 -9.87 -17.20
N TYR A 33 0.83 -10.21 -15.97
CA TYR A 33 -0.32 -11.04 -15.62
C TYR A 33 -1.20 -10.17 -14.73
N LEU A 34 -2.50 -10.04 -15.00
CA LEU A 34 -3.39 -9.15 -14.22
C LEU A 34 -2.88 -7.69 -14.07
N GLY A 35 -2.13 -7.20 -15.05
CA GLY A 35 -1.63 -5.82 -15.11
C GLY A 35 -0.21 -5.60 -14.58
N GLU A 36 0.39 -6.57 -13.90
CA GLU A 36 1.68 -6.41 -13.21
C GLU A 36 2.66 -7.57 -13.53
N LEU A 37 3.96 -7.34 -13.35
CA LEU A 37 5.00 -8.33 -13.65
C LEU A 37 5.06 -9.49 -12.64
N ALA A 38 4.58 -9.27 -11.42
CA ALA A 38 4.55 -10.29 -10.37
C ALA A 38 3.40 -10.09 -9.38
N HIS A 39 2.89 -11.20 -8.85
CA HIS A 39 1.87 -11.23 -7.79
C HIS A 39 2.36 -12.02 -6.60
N PHE A 40 2.05 -11.55 -5.39
CA PHE A 40 2.52 -12.18 -4.16
C PHE A 40 1.36 -12.45 -3.22
N VAL A 41 1.35 -13.66 -2.67
CA VAL A 41 0.48 -14.06 -1.57
C VAL A 41 1.38 -14.61 -0.46
N LEU A 42 1.17 -14.12 0.75
CA LEU A 42 1.88 -14.56 1.94
C LEU A 42 0.86 -15.11 2.93
N ILE A 43 1.09 -16.32 3.43
CA ILE A 43 0.20 -16.98 4.40
C ILE A 43 1.04 -17.48 5.58
N SER A 44 0.61 -17.19 6.80
CA SER A 44 1.22 -17.73 8.01
C SER A 44 1.01 -19.23 8.11
N GLU A 45 1.93 -19.94 8.78
CA GLU A 45 1.82 -21.39 9.01
C GLU A 45 0.49 -21.79 9.67
N ASP A 46 -0.01 -20.95 10.59
CA ASP A 46 -1.29 -21.17 11.28
C ASP A 46 -2.53 -20.68 10.50
N LEU A 47 -2.35 -20.23 9.25
CA LEU A 47 -3.38 -19.74 8.32
C LEU A 47 -4.19 -18.53 8.80
N LYS A 48 -3.74 -17.83 9.85
CA LYS A 48 -4.45 -16.67 10.42
C LYS A 48 -4.11 -15.36 9.72
N ASP A 49 -2.91 -15.26 9.15
CA ASP A 49 -2.49 -14.07 8.41
C ASP A 49 -2.48 -14.39 6.92
N PHE A 50 -3.27 -13.63 6.17
CA PHE A 50 -3.27 -13.61 4.71
C PHE A 50 -2.89 -12.21 4.25
N VAL A 51 -1.71 -12.08 3.64
CA VAL A 51 -1.17 -10.79 3.18
C VAL A 51 -1.07 -10.83 1.66
N HIS A 52 -1.66 -9.81 1.03
CA HIS A 52 -1.43 -9.52 -0.38
C HIS A 52 -0.42 -8.38 -0.47
N ALA A 53 0.69 -8.59 -1.19
CA ALA A 53 1.70 -7.55 -1.35
C ALA A 53 1.50 -6.82 -2.67
N HIS A 54 1.59 -5.50 -2.64
CA HIS A 54 1.40 -4.64 -3.81
C HIS A 54 2.71 -4.57 -4.61
N PRO A 55 2.72 -4.90 -5.90
CA PRO A 55 3.90 -4.77 -6.74
C PRO A 55 4.28 -3.30 -6.94
N MET A 56 5.56 -3.05 -7.18
CA MET A 56 6.09 -1.77 -7.63
C MET A 56 6.62 -1.90 -9.06
N SER A 57 6.20 -0.97 -9.92
CA SER A 57 6.87 -0.73 -11.19
C SER A 57 8.18 0.01 -10.94
N LYS A 58 9.32 -0.65 -11.14
CA LYS A 58 10.63 0.02 -11.09
C LYS A 58 10.81 0.81 -12.39
N GLY A 59 10.29 2.04 -12.42
CA GLY A 59 10.31 2.91 -13.61
C GLY A 59 9.73 4.32 -13.46
N GLU A 60 9.06 4.66 -12.35
CA GLU A 60 8.56 6.03 -12.15
C GLU A 60 9.67 6.94 -11.58
N ASN A 61 10.52 7.43 -12.48
CA ASN A 61 11.29 8.63 -12.19
C ASN A 61 10.32 9.80 -12.00
N LYS A 62 10.46 10.49 -10.87
CA LYS A 62 9.94 11.84 -10.65
C LYS A 62 10.35 12.75 -11.80
N GLU A 63 9.39 13.23 -12.59
CA GLU A 63 9.50 14.52 -13.26
C GLU A 63 8.14 15.21 -13.14
N SER A 64 8.15 16.28 -12.37
CA SER A 64 7.05 17.22 -12.23
C SER A 64 6.92 18.08 -13.50
N ASP A 65 5.69 18.55 -13.72
CA ASP A 65 5.29 19.70 -14.54
C ASP A 65 5.31 19.54 -16.07
N LYS A 66 4.10 19.34 -16.62
CA LYS A 66 3.42 20.37 -17.46
C LYS A 66 1.98 19.96 -17.74
N MET A 67 1.05 20.84 -17.36
CA MET A 67 -0.27 20.90 -17.98
C MET A 67 -0.11 21.49 -19.39
N ASP A 68 -0.75 20.88 -20.38
CA ASP A 68 -1.37 21.59 -21.49
C ASP A 68 -2.55 20.76 -22.01
N GLU A 69 -3.65 21.44 -22.26
CA GLU A 69 -5.00 20.92 -22.51
C GLU A 69 -5.25 20.47 -23.97
N HIS A 70 -6.38 19.77 -24.14
CA HIS A 70 -7.25 19.65 -25.33
C HIS A 70 -6.92 18.64 -26.45
N ASN A 71 -7.72 17.57 -26.52
CA ASN A 71 -8.79 17.31 -27.53
C ASN A 71 -8.92 15.84 -27.99
N SER A 72 -10.16 15.36 -27.83
CA SER A 72 -10.98 14.48 -28.70
C SER A 72 -10.39 13.28 -29.44
N ASP A 73 -11.10 12.17 -29.24
CA ASP A 73 -11.44 11.11 -30.21
C ASP A 73 -10.39 10.09 -30.65
N GLY A 74 -10.71 8.84 -30.30
CA GLY A 74 -10.47 7.67 -31.14
C GLY A 74 -9.31 6.79 -30.69
N HIS A 75 -9.62 5.66 -30.05
CA HIS A 75 -8.67 4.54 -29.98
C HIS A 75 -9.16 3.40 -30.88
N LYS A 76 -8.63 3.46 -32.10
CA LYS A 76 -8.57 2.36 -33.06
C LYS A 76 -7.74 1.21 -32.48
N HIS A 77 -8.25 -0.01 -32.67
CA HIS A 77 -7.41 -1.19 -32.74
C HIS A 77 -6.52 -1.09 -33.99
N SER A 78 -5.20 -1.22 -33.82
CA SER A 78 -4.31 -1.59 -34.91
C SER A 78 -3.24 -2.54 -34.40
N THR A 79 -3.34 -3.77 -34.89
CA THR A 79 -2.27 -4.74 -34.98
C THR A 79 -1.10 -4.17 -35.77
N THR A 80 0.09 -4.17 -35.19
CA THR A 80 1.33 -4.17 -35.98
C THR A 80 2.43 -4.85 -35.18
N GLU A 81 2.90 -5.96 -35.72
CA GLU A 81 4.10 -6.66 -35.31
C GLU A 81 5.32 -5.75 -35.49
N GLY A 82 6.30 -5.90 -34.59
CA GLY A 82 7.61 -5.28 -34.71
C GLY A 82 7.99 -4.30 -33.61
N GLU A 83 7.61 -4.55 -32.36
CA GLU A 83 8.25 -3.86 -31.23
C GLU A 83 9.31 -4.78 -30.65
N THR A 84 10.59 -4.40 -30.82
CA THR A 84 11.69 -5.00 -30.08
C THR A 84 11.35 -4.90 -28.60
N ALA A 85 10.93 -6.02 -28.00
CA ALA A 85 10.60 -6.10 -26.60
C ALA A 85 11.79 -5.59 -25.80
N LYS A 86 11.67 -4.38 -25.26
CA LYS A 86 12.57 -3.88 -24.24
C LYS A 86 12.54 -4.95 -23.14
N PRO A 87 13.68 -5.55 -22.76
CA PRO A 87 13.68 -6.66 -21.83
C PRO A 87 12.89 -6.24 -20.59
N SER A 88 11.88 -7.02 -20.22
CA SER A 88 11.16 -6.80 -18.98
C SER A 88 12.21 -6.79 -17.87
N ALA A 89 12.06 -5.90 -16.88
CA ALA A 89 12.92 -5.97 -15.71
C ALA A 89 12.83 -7.38 -15.13
N SER A 90 13.96 -8.09 -15.06
CA SER A 90 14.06 -9.35 -14.31
C SER A 90 13.91 -9.12 -12.80
N GLU A 91 13.90 -7.85 -12.40
CA GLU A 91 13.74 -7.39 -11.03
C GLU A 91 12.29 -6.98 -10.81
N VAL A 92 11.67 -7.52 -9.77
CA VAL A 92 10.34 -7.15 -9.32
C VAL A 92 10.40 -6.83 -7.84
N SER A 93 9.62 -5.84 -7.41
CA SER A 93 9.56 -5.42 -6.02
C SER A 93 8.12 -5.43 -5.55
N ALA A 94 7.88 -5.71 -4.26
CA ALA A 94 6.55 -5.59 -3.66
C ALA A 94 6.62 -5.01 -2.26
N HIS A 95 5.71 -4.10 -1.93
CA HIS A 95 5.53 -3.57 -0.58
C HIS A 95 4.68 -4.52 0.26
N THR A 96 5.16 -4.84 1.46
CA THR A 96 4.44 -5.70 2.41
C THR A 96 4.86 -5.39 3.84
N SER A 97 4.14 -5.97 4.79
CA SER A 97 4.60 -6.15 6.16
C SER A 97 4.14 -7.51 6.69
N PHE A 98 4.71 -7.94 7.81
CA PHE A 98 4.32 -9.19 8.47
C PHE A 98 3.66 -8.87 9.81
N PRO A 99 2.36 -9.15 10.00
CA PRO A 99 1.65 -8.77 11.23
C PRO A 99 2.23 -9.40 12.50
N ARG A 100 2.68 -10.65 12.40
CA ARG A 100 3.22 -11.43 13.52
C ARG A 100 4.52 -12.12 13.14
N SER A 101 5.32 -12.45 14.15
CA SER A 101 6.46 -13.35 14.00
C SER A 101 5.99 -14.77 13.69
N GLY A 102 6.87 -15.56 13.08
CA GLY A 102 6.59 -16.95 12.70
C GLY A 102 6.92 -17.25 11.26
N LEU A 103 6.59 -18.47 10.84
CA LEU A 103 6.82 -18.94 9.49
C LEU A 103 5.72 -18.46 8.55
N TYR A 104 6.13 -17.90 7.42
CA TYR A 104 5.25 -17.55 6.31
C TYR A 104 5.68 -18.30 5.07
N LYS A 105 4.69 -18.84 4.36
CA LYS A 105 4.87 -19.34 3.01
C LYS A 105 4.42 -18.25 2.04
N ILE A 106 5.29 -17.97 1.08
CA ILE A 106 5.08 -16.94 0.07
C ILE A 106 5.06 -17.61 -1.29
N TRP A 107 4.07 -17.26 -2.10
CA TRP A 107 3.97 -17.66 -3.49
C TRP A 107 4.14 -16.41 -4.35
N ALA A 108 5.23 -16.35 -5.10
CA ALA A 108 5.43 -15.36 -6.14
C ALA A 108 4.95 -15.94 -7.48
N GLN A 109 4.10 -15.22 -8.18
CA GLN A 109 3.53 -15.64 -9.44
C GLN A 109 3.98 -14.71 -10.56
N PHE A 110 4.51 -15.30 -11.64
CA PHE A 110 5.05 -14.62 -12.81
C PHE A 110 4.39 -15.19 -14.07
N GLN A 111 4.34 -14.42 -15.15
CA GLN A 111 3.96 -14.95 -16.46
C GLN A 111 5.12 -14.88 -17.44
N ARG A 112 5.34 -15.99 -18.17
CA ARG A 112 6.39 -16.09 -19.19
C ARG A 112 5.96 -17.08 -20.27
N GLY A 113 6.09 -16.70 -21.54
CA GLY A 113 5.66 -17.53 -22.67
C GLY A 113 4.18 -17.94 -22.61
N GLY A 114 3.31 -17.05 -22.14
CA GLY A 114 1.87 -17.30 -21.99
C GLY A 114 1.49 -18.28 -20.87
N LYS A 115 2.43 -18.65 -20.01
CA LYS A 115 2.18 -19.55 -18.87
C LYS A 115 2.45 -18.83 -17.55
N VAL A 116 1.56 -19.07 -16.60
CA VAL A 116 1.69 -18.61 -15.22
C VAL A 116 2.58 -19.59 -14.46
N ILE A 117 3.64 -19.08 -13.84
CA ILE A 117 4.65 -19.82 -13.07
C ILE A 117 4.55 -19.34 -11.62
N THR A 118 4.42 -20.29 -10.69
CA THR A 118 4.34 -19.98 -9.25
C THR A 118 5.57 -20.55 -8.53
N VAL A 119 6.28 -19.69 -7.84
CA VAL A 119 7.50 -20.01 -7.10
C VAL A 119 7.23 -19.89 -5.60
N PRO A 120 7.30 -20.99 -4.83
CA PRO A 120 7.15 -20.94 -3.38
C PRO A 120 8.49 -20.63 -2.70
N PHE A 121 8.44 -19.85 -1.63
CA PHE A 121 9.55 -19.68 -0.69
C PHE A 121 9.01 -19.49 0.72
N VAL A 122 9.86 -19.81 1.70
CA VAL A 122 9.52 -19.72 3.12
C VAL A 122 10.42 -18.69 3.77
N VAL A 123 9.83 -17.83 4.59
CA VAL A 123 10.56 -16.87 5.42
C VAL A 123 10.18 -17.08 6.88
N ASN A 124 11.15 -16.91 7.76
CA ASN A 124 10.92 -16.89 9.20
C ASN A 124 11.00 -15.44 9.68
N ILE A 125 9.88 -14.94 10.19
CA ILE A 125 9.74 -13.57 10.67
C ILE A 125 10.06 -13.53 12.15
N LYS A 126 11.02 -12.69 12.53
CA LYS A 126 11.40 -12.49 13.93
C LYS A 126 10.36 -11.64 14.65
N GLU A 127 10.34 -11.74 15.97
CA GLU A 127 9.57 -10.83 16.81
C GLU A 127 9.96 -9.38 16.51
N ALA A 128 8.97 -8.48 16.62
CA ALA A 128 9.25 -7.06 16.59
C ALA A 128 10.23 -6.71 17.72
N ASP A 129 11.11 -5.74 17.49
CA ASP A 129 11.94 -5.22 18.57
C ASP A 129 11.03 -4.63 19.64
N LYS A 130 11.17 -5.09 20.89
CA LYS A 130 10.47 -4.49 22.05
C LYS A 130 10.78 -3.00 22.22
N ASN A 131 11.81 -2.49 21.53
CA ASN A 131 12.22 -1.09 21.49
C ASN A 131 11.62 -0.25 20.34
N MET A 132 10.72 -0.80 19.51
CA MET A 132 9.84 0.02 18.65
C MET A 132 8.50 0.38 19.32
N SER A 133 8.34 0.04 20.62
CA SER A 133 7.25 0.53 21.47
C SER A 133 7.54 1.91 22.09
N GLU A 134 8.68 2.53 21.79
CA GLU A 134 9.07 3.84 22.37
C GLU A 134 9.14 4.99 21.35
N ASN A 135 8.44 4.90 20.21
CA ASN A 135 8.01 6.13 19.53
C ASN A 135 6.68 6.58 20.14
N LYS A 136 6.83 7.21 21.32
CA LYS A 136 5.91 8.13 22.00
C LYS A 136 4.46 8.03 21.49
N THR A 137 3.63 7.31 22.24
CA THR A 137 2.22 7.68 22.40
C THR A 137 2.19 9.14 22.86
N MET A 138 2.21 10.08 21.91
CA MET A 138 1.68 11.41 22.15
C MET A 138 0.20 11.16 22.33
N ASP A 139 -0.24 11.02 23.58
CA ASP A 139 -1.62 11.26 23.93
C ASP A 139 -1.95 12.65 23.37
N PRO A 140 -2.70 12.76 22.28
CA PRO A 140 -3.06 14.03 21.75
C PRO A 140 -4.30 14.38 22.55
N GLY A 141 -4.11 14.99 23.73
CA GLY A 141 -5.14 15.19 24.76
C GLY A 141 -6.47 15.75 24.25
N ASP A 142 -6.48 16.41 23.07
CA ASP A 142 -7.65 17.00 22.42
C ASP A 142 -7.99 16.40 21.03
N ALA A 143 -7.29 15.36 20.57
CA ALA A 143 -7.56 14.77 19.25
C ALA A 143 -8.65 13.70 19.29
N ILE A 144 -9.46 13.72 18.24
CA ILE A 144 -10.44 12.68 17.98
C ILE A 144 -9.70 11.47 17.44
N LYS A 145 -9.74 10.37 18.19
CA LYS A 145 -9.06 9.11 17.83
C LYS A 145 -9.87 8.38 16.76
N VAL A 146 -9.17 7.90 15.73
CA VAL A 146 -9.73 7.12 14.62
C VAL A 146 -8.91 5.85 14.46
N THR A 147 -9.50 4.71 14.79
CA THR A 147 -8.91 3.40 14.58
C THR A 147 -9.09 2.97 13.13
N VAL A 148 -8.02 2.45 12.52
CA VAL A 148 -8.01 1.94 11.14
C VAL A 148 -7.73 0.44 11.20
N SER A 149 -8.74 -0.37 10.86
CA SER A 149 -8.65 -1.83 10.89
C SER A 149 -9.27 -2.44 9.62
N GLY A 150 -9.24 -3.77 9.50
CA GLY A 150 -9.96 -4.49 8.45
C GLY A 150 -11.47 -4.19 8.36
N LYS A 151 -12.10 -3.62 9.40
CA LYS A 151 -13.51 -3.20 9.39
C LYS A 151 -13.73 -1.81 8.77
N GLY A 152 -12.66 -1.05 8.54
CA GLY A 152 -12.73 0.34 8.11
C GLY A 152 -12.21 1.32 9.17
N TYR A 153 -12.71 2.55 9.10
CA TYR A 153 -12.42 3.62 10.06
C TYR A 153 -13.43 3.57 11.21
N GLU A 154 -12.94 3.68 12.44
CA GLU A 154 -13.79 3.72 13.65
C GLU A 154 -13.35 4.89 14.55
N PRO A 155 -14.20 5.92 14.73
CA PRO A 155 -15.49 6.11 14.07
C PRO A 155 -15.36 6.44 12.58
N ALA A 156 -16.32 5.98 11.76
CA ALA A 156 -16.40 6.32 10.34
C ALA A 156 -17.01 7.71 10.09
N SER A 157 -17.70 8.29 11.08
CA SER A 157 -18.31 9.62 10.99
C SER A 157 -17.97 10.42 12.23
N ILE A 158 -17.40 11.60 12.04
CA ILE A 158 -16.90 12.47 13.10
C ILE A 158 -17.64 13.80 13.01
N ASN A 159 -18.21 14.28 14.12
CA ASN A 159 -18.91 15.58 14.13
C ASN A 159 -17.98 16.66 14.69
N VAL A 160 -17.89 17.79 13.98
CA VAL A 160 -17.07 18.95 14.37
C VAL A 160 -17.81 20.25 14.05
N LYS A 161 -17.32 21.37 14.57
CA LYS A 161 -17.90 22.69 14.30
C LYS A 161 -17.08 23.47 13.29
N LYS A 162 -17.76 24.21 12.42
CA LYS A 162 -17.15 25.17 11.49
C LYS A 162 -16.32 26.21 12.24
N GLY A 163 -15.14 26.52 11.71
CA GLY A 163 -14.21 27.51 12.25
C GLY A 163 -13.39 27.04 13.46
N GLN A 164 -13.63 25.84 13.99
CA GLN A 164 -12.83 25.29 15.09
C GLN A 164 -11.69 24.41 14.54
N PRO A 165 -10.43 24.61 14.97
CA PRO A 165 -9.35 23.70 14.62
C PRO A 165 -9.68 22.27 15.08
N VAL A 166 -9.53 21.31 14.18
CA VAL A 166 -9.76 19.89 14.47
C VAL A 166 -8.47 19.11 14.32
N LYS A 167 -8.27 18.17 15.24
CA LYS A 167 -7.13 17.27 15.27
C LYS A 167 -7.65 15.84 15.28
N LEU A 168 -7.30 15.07 14.25
CA LEU A 168 -7.70 13.66 14.10
C LEU A 168 -6.46 12.79 14.25
N ALA A 169 -6.49 11.85 15.18
CA ALA A 169 -5.39 10.93 15.46
C ALA A 169 -5.74 9.55 14.89
N PHE A 170 -5.14 9.20 13.74
CA PHE A 170 -5.34 7.92 13.08
C PHE A 170 -4.35 6.89 13.59
N THR A 171 -4.84 5.72 14.00
CA THR A 171 -3.99 4.59 14.41
C THR A 171 -4.40 3.35 13.62
N ARG A 172 -3.49 2.83 12.79
CA ARG A 172 -3.70 1.61 12.01
C ARG A 172 -3.28 0.38 12.82
N THR A 173 -4.22 -0.52 13.08
CA THR A 173 -4.02 -1.65 14.01
C THR A 173 -3.44 -2.90 13.35
N ASP A 174 -3.61 -3.03 12.04
CA ASP A 174 -3.15 -4.18 11.28
C ASP A 174 -2.78 -3.80 9.85
N ALA A 175 -1.93 -4.61 9.22
CA ALA A 175 -1.50 -4.42 7.84
C ALA A 175 -2.51 -4.92 6.79
N ASN A 176 -3.46 -5.76 7.20
CA ASN A 176 -4.31 -6.55 6.30
C ASN A 176 -5.57 -5.77 5.89
N ASN A 177 -5.38 -4.52 5.45
CA ASN A 177 -6.45 -3.61 5.04
C ASN A 177 -5.90 -2.53 4.09
N CYS A 178 -6.79 -1.81 3.39
CA CYS A 178 -6.38 -0.74 2.46
C CYS A 178 -5.86 0.53 3.16
N GLY A 179 -5.91 0.59 4.50
CA GLY A 179 -5.67 1.78 5.31
C GLY A 179 -4.21 2.22 5.44
N GLY A 180 -3.33 1.90 4.47
CA GLY A 180 -1.93 2.35 4.48
C GLY A 180 -1.75 3.85 4.29
N GLU A 181 -2.80 4.54 3.83
CA GLU A 181 -2.86 5.99 3.74
C GLU A 181 -4.26 6.48 4.14
N VAL A 182 -4.35 7.75 4.54
CA VAL A 182 -5.59 8.51 4.63
C VAL A 182 -5.51 9.75 3.74
N VAL A 183 -6.56 9.95 2.96
CA VAL A 183 -6.67 11.01 1.95
C VAL A 183 -7.91 11.86 2.25
N PHE A 184 -7.69 13.15 2.49
CA PHE A 184 -8.71 14.19 2.55
C PHE A 184 -8.60 15.05 1.30
N ALA A 185 -9.28 14.64 0.22
CA ALA A 185 -9.12 15.26 -1.09
C ALA A 185 -9.49 16.76 -1.10
N LYS A 186 -10.58 17.14 -0.42
CA LYS A 186 -11.03 18.54 -0.33
C LYS A 186 -10.03 19.45 0.41
N GLN A 187 -9.18 18.87 1.26
CA GLN A 187 -8.19 19.60 2.06
C GLN A 187 -6.79 19.49 1.46
N ASN A 188 -6.62 18.74 0.37
CA ASN A 188 -5.31 18.41 -0.20
C ASN A 188 -4.35 17.77 0.82
N ILE A 189 -4.88 16.94 1.72
CA ILE A 189 -4.08 16.25 2.75
C ILE A 189 -4.01 14.76 2.42
N THR A 190 -2.79 14.26 2.29
CA THR A 190 -2.48 12.83 2.28
C THR A 190 -1.48 12.52 3.38
N ARG A 191 -1.72 11.44 4.12
CA ARG A 191 -0.81 10.94 5.17
C ARG A 191 -0.67 9.43 5.06
N LYS A 192 0.56 8.95 5.16
CA LYS A 192 0.86 7.53 5.37
C LYS A 192 0.46 7.13 6.77
N LEU A 193 -0.05 5.90 6.91
CA LEU A 193 -0.46 5.30 8.17
C LEU A 193 0.30 3.99 8.39
N PRO A 194 1.54 4.05 8.92
CA PRO A 194 2.28 2.87 9.33
C PRO A 194 1.49 2.08 10.40
N VAL A 195 1.65 0.77 10.41
CA VAL A 195 0.96 -0.10 11.39
C VAL A 195 1.53 0.16 12.79
N GLY A 196 0.65 0.33 13.78
CA GLY A 196 1.00 0.59 15.18
C GLY A 196 1.37 2.04 15.49
N GLU A 197 1.54 2.89 14.47
CA GLU A 197 1.85 4.31 14.66
C GLU A 197 0.58 5.17 14.71
N THR A 198 0.62 6.23 15.51
CA THR A 198 -0.44 7.25 15.55
C THR A 198 -0.03 8.45 14.74
N VAL A 199 -0.77 8.73 13.67
CA VAL A 199 -0.52 9.83 12.74
C VAL A 199 -1.63 10.87 12.88
N THR A 200 -1.24 12.13 13.03
CA THR A 200 -2.18 13.23 13.22
C THR A 200 -2.48 13.96 11.91
N VAL A 201 -3.75 14.24 11.67
CA VAL A 201 -4.24 15.17 10.64
C VAL A 201 -4.88 16.37 11.33
N GLU A 202 -4.42 17.56 11.02
CA GLU A 202 -4.93 18.82 11.57
C GLU A 202 -5.43 19.72 10.44
N PHE A 203 -6.62 20.28 10.61
CA PHE A 203 -7.18 21.30 9.71
C PHE A 203 -8.25 22.12 10.42
N THR A 204 -8.66 23.24 9.82
CA THR A 204 -9.78 24.06 10.29
C THR A 204 -10.85 24.11 9.19
N PRO A 205 -12.03 23.49 9.37
CA PRO A 205 -13.09 23.53 8.37
C PRO A 205 -13.70 24.93 8.29
N THR A 206 -13.65 25.54 7.11
CA THR A 206 -14.18 26.91 6.85
C THR A 206 -15.64 26.91 6.40
N GLU A 207 -16.16 25.76 5.96
CA GLU A 207 -17.51 25.59 5.43
C GLU A 207 -18.22 24.45 6.15
N ALA A 208 -19.53 24.59 6.37
CA ALA A 208 -20.37 23.50 6.87
C ALA A 208 -20.63 22.46 5.78
N GLY A 209 -20.95 21.23 6.19
CA GLY A 209 -21.20 20.11 5.30
C GLY A 209 -20.26 18.93 5.52
N GLU A 210 -20.12 18.09 4.51
CA GLU A 210 -19.33 16.85 4.63
C GLU A 210 -17.96 16.97 3.99
N ILE A 211 -16.94 16.63 4.78
CA ILE A 211 -15.57 16.45 4.37
C ILE A 211 -15.29 14.94 4.39
N GLY A 212 -15.27 14.32 3.21
CA GLY A 212 -14.95 12.90 3.08
C GLY A 212 -13.45 12.64 3.20
N PHE A 213 -13.10 11.52 3.82
CA PHE A 213 -11.76 10.95 3.76
C PHE A 213 -11.83 9.48 3.37
N ALA A 214 -10.77 8.97 2.75
CA ALA A 214 -10.70 7.60 2.28
C ALA A 214 -9.29 7.03 2.40
N CYS A 215 -9.17 5.71 2.25
CA CYS A 215 -7.84 5.10 2.08
C CYS A 215 -7.28 5.45 0.69
N GLY A 216 -5.97 5.28 0.47
CA GLY A 216 -5.33 5.62 -0.82
C GLY A 216 -5.99 4.95 -2.04
N MET A 217 -6.55 3.76 -1.86
CA MET A 217 -7.30 3.01 -2.88
C MET A 217 -8.78 3.40 -3.02
N ASN A 218 -9.25 4.39 -2.24
CA ASN A 218 -10.62 4.89 -2.26
C ASN A 218 -11.70 3.82 -1.90
N MET A 219 -11.33 2.75 -1.18
CA MET A 219 -12.21 1.65 -0.78
C MET A 219 -12.85 1.89 0.60
N MET A 220 -12.03 2.05 1.64
CA MET A 220 -12.50 2.46 2.97
C MET A 220 -12.80 3.94 2.96
N ARG A 221 -13.91 4.34 3.60
CA ARG A 221 -14.36 5.74 3.64
C ARG A 221 -14.81 6.11 5.05
N GLY A 222 -14.52 7.35 5.40
CA GLY A 222 -15.13 8.02 6.52
C GLY A 222 -15.46 9.47 6.16
N LYS A 223 -16.07 10.18 7.09
CA LYS A 223 -16.42 11.59 6.89
C LYS A 223 -16.32 12.38 8.17
N VAL A 224 -16.01 13.65 8.00
CA VAL A 224 -16.14 14.69 9.01
C VAL A 224 -17.38 15.50 8.65
N VAL A 225 -18.37 15.50 9.52
CA VAL A 225 -19.60 16.28 9.41
C VAL A 225 -19.37 17.59 10.15
N VAL A 226 -19.36 18.68 9.41
CA VAL A 226 -19.15 20.02 9.93
C VAL A 226 -20.50 20.69 10.14
N SER A 227 -20.88 20.94 11.39
CA SER A 227 -22.06 21.73 11.71
C SER A 227 -21.75 23.22 11.72
N GLU A 228 -22.77 24.04 11.47
CA GLU A 228 -22.71 25.45 11.84
C GLU A 228 -22.52 25.58 13.37
N ASN A 229 -22.02 26.74 13.80
CA ASN A 229 -21.69 27.00 15.20
C ASN A 229 -22.91 27.43 16.02
#